data_AF-A0A1Y4QDZ1-F1
#
_entry.id   AF-A0A1Y4QDZ1-F1
#
_cell.length_a   1.000
_cell.length_b   1.000
_cell.length_c   1.000
_cell.angle_alpha   90.00
_cell.angle_beta   90.00
_cell.angle_gamma   90.00
#
_symmetry.space_group_name_H-M   'P 1'
#
loop_
_entity.id
_entity.type
_entity.pdbx_description
1 polymer ?
#
loop_
_entity_poly.entity_id
_entity_poly.type
_entity_poly.pdbx_seq_one_letter_code
_entity_poly.pdbx_strand_id
1 'polypeptide(L)'
;MAKEYKVKIFKSGEKRYIFDVNIGYRADGSRIRTTITAKTVKEGKQKVAELTLQKTNKMNIDKNALFCKVYNKYIIDCEKRILPYNS
;
A
#
# COMPACT_ATOMS: atom_id res chain seq x y z
N MET A 1 -7.59 -11.59 -23.94
CA MET A 1 -7.03 -11.05 -22.68
C MET A 1 -5.73 -11.76 -22.37
N ALA A 2 -4.63 -11.03 -22.20
CA ALA A 2 -3.35 -11.64 -21.79
C ALA A 2 -3.48 -12.26 -20.40
N LYS A 3 -3.02 -13.50 -20.23
CA LYS A 3 -3.08 -14.16 -18.92
C LYS A 3 -2.10 -13.47 -17.97
N GLU A 4 -2.62 -12.95 -16.87
CA GLU A 4 -1.84 -12.30 -15.79
C GLU A 4 -0.95 -13.28 -15.00
N TYR A 5 -1.02 -14.57 -15.33
CA TYR A 5 -0.32 -15.64 -14.63
C TYR A 5 0.12 -16.76 -15.58
N LYS A 6 1.21 -17.43 -15.20
CA LYS A 6 1.70 -18.67 -15.80
C LYS A 6 1.21 -19.85 -14.96
N VAL A 7 0.93 -20.98 -15.60
CA VAL A 7 0.57 -22.22 -14.91
C VAL A 7 1.78 -23.15 -14.95
N LYS A 8 2.15 -23.68 -13.79
CA LYS A 8 3.19 -24.71 -13.67
C LYS A 8 2.56 -25.98 -13.09
N ILE A 9 2.70 -27.07 -13.81
CA ILE A 9 2.27 -28.40 -13.36
C ILE A 9 3.55 -29.14 -12.93
N PHE A 10 3.58 -29.59 -11.68
CA PHE A 10 4.71 -30.35 -11.15
C PHE A 10 4.62 -31.81 -11.57
N LYS A 11 5.74 -32.54 -11.48
CA LYS A 11 5.79 -33.99 -11.76
C LYS A 11 4.83 -34.80 -10.86
N SER A 12 4.46 -34.24 -9.70
CA SER A 12 3.45 -34.78 -8.78
C SER A 12 2.00 -34.59 -9.26
N GLY A 13 1.77 -33.90 -10.38
CA GLY A 13 0.43 -33.49 -10.82
C GLY A 13 -0.08 -32.20 -10.16
N GLU A 14 0.62 -31.65 -9.16
CA GLU A 14 0.21 -30.42 -8.50
C GLU A 14 0.26 -29.22 -9.47
N LYS A 15 -0.84 -28.47 -9.54
CA LYS A 15 -0.95 -27.26 -10.37
C LYS A 15 -0.71 -26.02 -9.52
N ARG A 16 0.21 -25.16 -9.94
CA ARG A 16 0.41 -23.84 -9.34
C ARG A 16 0.31 -22.71 -10.35
N TYR A 17 -0.23 -21.60 -9.88
CA TYR A 17 -0.43 -20.38 -10.63
C TYR A 17 0.63 -19.37 -10.17
N ILE A 18 1.41 -18.89 -11.13
CA ILE A 18 2.59 -18.05 -10.93
C ILE A 18 2.31 -16.68 -11.51
N PHE A 19 2.33 -15.65 -10.68
CA PHE A 19 2.04 -14.27 -11.04
C PHE A 19 3.34 -13.47 -10.97
N ASP A 20 3.74 -12.87 -12.09
CA ASP A 20 4.88 -11.95 -12.13
C ASP A 20 4.38 -10.53 -11.88
N VAL A 21 4.64 -10.00 -10.70
CA VAL A 21 4.12 -8.70 -10.25
C VAL A 21 5.22 -7.65 -10.32
N ASN A 22 4.98 -6.57 -11.07
CA ASN A 22 5.83 -5.39 -11.01
C ASN A 22 5.42 -4.55 -9.80
N ILE A 23 6.31 -4.44 -8.83
CA ILE A 23 6.05 -3.71 -7.61
C ILE A 23 6.43 -2.23 -7.79
N GLY A 24 7.27 -1.88 -8.77
CA GLY A 24 7.64 -0.49 -9.07
C GLY A 24 9.00 -0.40 -9.75
N TYR A 25 9.63 0.77 -9.66
CA TYR A 25 10.93 1.04 -10.29
C TYR A 25 11.95 1.46 -9.24
N ARG A 26 13.21 1.06 -9.44
CA ARG A 26 14.36 1.57 -8.69
C ARG A 26 14.77 2.95 -9.24
N ALA A 27 15.64 3.66 -8.53
CA ALA A 27 16.15 4.97 -8.95
C ALA A 27 16.92 4.93 -10.29
N ASP A 28 17.49 3.78 -10.63
CA ASP A 28 18.17 3.51 -11.91
C ASP A 28 17.19 3.19 -13.07
N GLY A 29 15.87 3.24 -12.82
CA GLY A 29 14.83 2.90 -13.80
C GLY A 29 14.58 1.39 -13.98
N SER A 30 15.32 0.52 -13.29
CA SER A 30 15.09 -0.93 -13.36
C SER A 30 13.80 -1.32 -12.63
N ARG A 31 13.09 -2.33 -13.17
CA ARG A 31 11.83 -2.82 -12.57
C ARG A 31 12.12 -3.67 -11.34
N ILE A 32 11.46 -3.34 -10.24
CA ILE A 32 11.39 -4.18 -9.04
C ILE A 32 10.23 -5.16 -9.25
N ARG A 33 10.56 -6.43 -9.47
CA ARG A 33 9.56 -7.49 -9.68
C ARG A 33 9.58 -8.48 -8.53
N THR A 34 8.43 -9.08 -8.25
CA THR A 34 8.33 -10.28 -7.41
C THR A 34 7.43 -11.29 -8.08
N THR A 35 7.52 -12.53 -7.64
CA THR A 35 6.72 -13.63 -8.14
C THR A 35 5.88 -14.19 -7.02
N ILE A 36 4.57 -14.28 -7.25
CA ILE A 36 3.61 -14.88 -6.31
C ILE A 36 3.20 -16.25 -6.87
N THR A 37 3.33 -17.29 -6.05
CA THR A 37 2.82 -18.63 -6.36
C THR A 37 1.60 -18.95 -5.52
N ALA A 38 0.53 -19.43 -6.14
CA ALA A 38 -0.72 -19.82 -5.48
C ALA A 38 -1.26 -21.15 -6.02
N LYS A 39 -2.08 -21.84 -5.22
CA LYS A 39 -2.74 -23.09 -5.64
C LYS A 39 -4.00 -22.82 -6.47
N THR A 40 -4.62 -21.66 -6.27
CA THR A 40 -5.79 -21.23 -7.06
C THR A 40 -5.58 -19.83 -7.64
N VAL A 41 -6.32 -19.51 -8.71
CA VAL A 41 -6.29 -18.18 -9.32
C VAL A 41 -6.81 -17.12 -8.35
N LYS A 42 -7.89 -17.43 -7.61
CA LYS A 42 -8.51 -16.51 -6.64
C LYS A 42 -7.52 -16.11 -5.54
N GLU A 43 -6.86 -17.10 -4.94
CA GLU A 43 -5.83 -16.89 -3.93
C GLU A 43 -4.66 -16.05 -4.48
N GLY A 44 -4.21 -16.37 -5.70
CA GLY A 44 -3.15 -15.61 -6.35
C GLY A 44 -3.51 -14.14 -6.55
N LYS A 45 -4.70 -13.87 -7.07
CA LYS A 45 -5.21 -12.49 -7.26
C LYS A 45 -5.33 -11.73 -5.94
N GLN A 46 -5.79 -12.38 -4.88
CA GLN A 46 -5.87 -11.77 -3.56
C GLN A 46 -4.48 -11.37 -3.03
N LYS A 47 -3.50 -12.28 -3.11
CA LYS A 47 -2.10 -11.99 -2.71
C LYS A 47 -1.47 -10.87 -3.55
N VAL A 48 -1.76 -10.80 -4.85
CA VAL A 48 -1.30 -9.71 -5.73
C VAL A 48 -1.89 -8.37 -5.28
N ALA A 49 -3.20 -8.34 -4.97
CA ALA A 49 -3.87 -7.14 -4.52
C ALA A 49 -3.34 -6.66 -3.16
N GLU A 50 -3.17 -7.57 -2.18
CA GLU A 50 -2.60 -7.27 -0.87
C GLU A 50 -1.19 -6.69 -0.99
N LEU A 51 -0.32 -7.30 -1.81
CA LEU A 51 1.04 -6.81 -2.05
C LEU A 51 1.04 -5.40 -2.64
N THR A 52 0.14 -5.13 -3.59
CA THR A 52 0.04 -3.83 -4.24
C THR A 52 -0.44 -2.77 -3.25
N LEU A 53 -1.49 -3.07 -2.47
CA LEU A 53 -2.05 -2.19 -1.45
C LEU A 53 -1.06 -1.87 -0.33
N GLN A 54 -0.33 -2.86 0.19
CA GLN A 54 0.68 -2.63 1.22
C GLN A 54 1.77 -1.66 0.76
N LYS A 55 2.14 -1.70 -0.53
CA LYS A 55 3.12 -0.76 -1.06
C LYS A 55 2.54 0.64 -1.24
N THR A 56 1.29 0.76 -1.68
CA THR A 56 0.59 2.05 -1.80
C THR A 56 0.36 2.70 -0.42
N ASN A 57 0.07 1.88 0.60
CA ASN A 57 -0.18 2.32 1.97
C ASN A 57 1.10 2.52 2.81
N LYS A 58 2.30 2.39 2.22
CA LYS A 58 3.53 2.92 2.84
C LYS A 58 3.54 4.45 2.95
N MET A 59 2.52 5.14 2.42
CA MET A 59 2.09 6.39 3.02
C MET A 59 1.45 6.09 4.38
N ASN A 60 2.28 5.93 5.41
CA ASN A 60 1.88 6.17 6.80
C ASN A 60 1.50 7.65 6.89
N ILE A 61 0.32 8.02 6.38
CA ILE A 61 -0.35 9.22 6.82
C ILE A 61 -0.80 8.85 8.22
N ASP A 62 0.03 9.21 9.19
CA ASP A 62 -0.34 9.18 10.59
C ASP A 62 -1.49 10.19 10.75
N LYS A 63 -2.71 9.71 10.51
CA LYS A 63 -3.94 10.51 10.55
C LYS A 63 -4.11 11.15 11.92
N ASN A 64 -3.64 10.49 12.98
CA ASN A 64 -3.63 11.00 14.33
C ASN A 64 -2.65 12.16 14.47
N ALA A 65 -1.43 12.06 13.91
CA ALA A 65 -0.48 13.17 13.92
C ALA A 65 -1.01 14.41 13.16
N LEU A 66 -1.74 14.21 12.06
CA LEU A 66 -2.33 15.33 11.31
C LEU A 66 -3.46 16.01 12.09
N PHE A 67 -4.37 15.23 12.70
CA PHE A 67 -5.45 15.77 13.51
C PHE A 67 -4.92 16.51 14.75
N CYS A 68 -4.01 15.90 15.51
CA CYS A 68 -3.45 16.53 16.72
C CYS A 68 -2.72 17.84 16.38
N LYS A 69 -1.97 17.90 15.27
CA LYS A 69 -1.30 19.14 14.84
C LYS A 69 -2.29 20.24 14.48
N VAL A 70 -3.37 19.91 13.75
CA VAL A 70 -4.39 20.89 13.37
C VAL A 70 -5.19 21.34 14.59
N TYR A 71 -5.59 20.42 15.46
CA TYR A 71 -6.34 20.71 16.68
C TYR A 71 -5.54 21.58 17.67
N ASN A 72 -4.25 21.26 17.90
CA ASN A 72 -3.40 22.08 18.75
C ASN A 72 -3.24 23.51 18.20
N LYS A 73 -3.11 23.65 16.87
CA LYS A 73 -3.03 24.96 16.23
C LYS A 73 -4.34 25.76 16.39
N TYR A 74 -5.48 25.09 16.33
CA TYR A 74 -6.80 25.68 16.59
C TYR A 74 -6.93 26.17 18.04
N ILE A 75 -6.56 25.35 19.03
CA ILE A 75 -6.60 25.75 20.44
C ILE A 75 -5.73 26.99 20.71
N ILE A 76 -4.49 27.00 20.20
CA ILE A 76 -3.58 28.16 20.33
C ILE A 76 -4.18 29.42 19.67
N ASP A 77 -4.87 29.28 18.53
CA ASP A 77 -5.55 30.40 17.88
C ASP A 77 -6.72 30.94 18.73
N CYS A 78 -7.50 30.05 19.35
CA CYS A 78 -8.57 30.42 20.27
C CYS A 78 -8.04 31.16 21.51
N GLU A 79 -6.95 30.67 22.13
CA GLU A 79 -6.33 31.32 23.29
C GLU A 79 -5.79 32.72 22.94
N LYS A 80 -5.19 32.89 21.76
CA LYS A 80 -4.71 34.19 21.28
C LYS A 80 -5.83 35.19 21.00
N ARG A 81 -7.03 34.73 20.67
CA ARG A 81 -8.21 35.61 20.47
C ARG A 81 -8.88 36.03 21.78
N ILE A 82 -8.61 35.35 22.89
CA ILE A 82 -9.19 35.64 24.21
C ILE A 82 -8.44 36.79 24.92
N LEU A 83 -7.29 37.26 24.41
CA LEU A 83 -6.59 38.45 24.90
C LEU A 83 -6.36 39.42 23.70
N PRO A 84 -6.85 40.68 23.67
CA PRO A 84 -7.26 41.55 24.78
C PRO A 84 -8.65 42.21 24.62
N TYR A 85 -9.41 42.29 25.71
CA TYR A 85 -10.34 43.40 25.93
C TYR A 85 -10.25 43.84 27.41
N ASN A 86 -9.03 44.18 27.82
CA ASN A 86 -8.79 44.97 29.04
C ASN A 86 -8.06 46.24 28.60
N SER A 87 -8.86 47.25 28.23
CA SER A 87 -8.51 48.67 28.21
C SER A 87 -9.77 49.44 28.52
#